data_AF-A0A314L102-F1
#
_entry.id   AF-A0A314L102-F1
#
_cell.length_a   1.000
_cell.length_b   1.000
_cell.length_c   1.000
_cell.angle_alpha   90.00
_cell.angle_beta   90.00
_cell.angle_gamma   90.00
#
_symmetry.space_group_name_H-M   'P 1'
#
loop_
_entity.id
_entity.type
_entity.pdbx_description
1 polymer ?
#
loop_
_entity_poly.entity_id
_entity_poly.type
_entity_poly.pdbx_seq_one_letter_code
_entity_poly.pdbx_strand_id
1 'polypeptide(L)'
;CRCGPLCELKISWSAANPGRRYFVCKIGKDNGGCKYFRWFEDEFPEQANRVIWGLLKRVKAFDQERDRAKKWKNTIMFVAVLVALIIWLF
;
A
#
# COMPACT_ATOMS: atom_id res chain seq x y z
N CYS A 1 -0.70 11.85 24.13
CA CYS A 1 -2.02 12.07 23.50
C CYS A 1 -2.96 12.70 24.54
N ARG A 2 -3.85 13.65 24.15
CA ARG A 2 -4.79 14.27 25.11
C ARG A 2 -6.01 13.39 25.41
N CYS A 3 -6.28 12.40 24.56
CA CYS A 3 -7.40 11.46 24.73
C CYS A 3 -7.06 10.27 25.63
N GLY A 4 -5.83 10.17 26.16
CA GLY A 4 -5.38 9.08 27.02
C GLY A 4 -3.94 8.62 26.75
N PRO A 5 -3.42 7.69 27.56
CA PRO A 5 -2.03 7.21 27.46
C PRO A 5 -1.81 6.29 26.26
N LEU A 6 -2.85 5.59 25.78
CA LEU A 6 -2.73 4.67 24.66
C LEU A 6 -2.61 5.43 23.33
N CYS A 7 -1.47 5.26 22.68
CA CYS A 7 -1.21 5.73 21.31
C CYS A 7 -1.05 4.53 20.38
N GLU A 8 -1.42 4.69 19.12
CA GLU A 8 -1.22 3.68 18.09
C GLU A 8 0.09 3.95 17.35
N LEU A 9 0.89 2.91 17.11
CA LEU A 9 2.12 3.01 16.32
C LEU A 9 1.83 2.70 14.84
N LYS A 10 2.16 3.62 13.95
CA LYS A 10 1.97 3.49 12.49
C LYS A 10 3.30 3.64 11.76
N ILE A 11 3.32 3.17 10.51
CA ILE A 11 4.43 3.32 9.57
C ILE A 11 4.06 4.37 8.53
N SER A 12 4.95 5.32 8.28
CA SER A 12 4.79 6.31 7.21
C SER A 12 5.11 5.67 5.86
N TRP A 13 4.21 5.86 4.90
CA TRP A 13 4.40 5.47 3.50
C TRP A 13 4.58 6.70 2.59
N SER A 14 5.01 7.81 3.17
CA SER A 14 5.32 9.03 2.42
C SER A 14 6.70 8.95 1.77
N ALA A 15 6.92 9.72 0.70
CA ALA A 15 8.21 9.79 0.03
C ALA A 15 9.34 10.37 0.91
N ALA A 16 8.99 11.29 1.81
CA ALA A 16 9.95 11.97 2.67
C ALA A 16 10.37 11.12 3.89
N ASN A 17 9.47 10.26 4.39
CA ASN A 17 9.71 9.43 5.56
C ASN A 17 9.25 7.97 5.32
N PRO A 18 9.74 7.29 4.26
CA PRO A 18 9.29 5.94 3.94
C PRO A 18 9.75 4.95 5.02
N GLY A 19 8.82 4.14 5.54
CA GLY A 19 9.11 3.13 6.54
C GLY A 19 9.28 3.66 7.98
N ARG A 20 9.37 4.99 8.19
CA ARG A 20 9.56 5.57 9.52
C ARG A 20 8.31 5.45 10.38
N ARG A 21 8.48 5.01 11.62
CA ARG A 21 7.35 4.82 12.55
C ARG A 21 7.00 6.08 13.33
N TYR A 22 5.71 6.25 13.61
CA TYR A 22 5.17 7.36 14.38
C TYR A 22 3.97 6.94 15.24
N PHE A 23 3.83 7.58 16.39
CA PHE A 23 2.66 7.47 17.24
C PHE A 23 1.55 8.41 16.83
N VAL A 24 0.31 7.93 16.87
CA VAL A 24 -0.91 8.73 16.72
C VAL A 24 -1.91 8.49 17.84
N CYS A 25 -2.89 9.39 17.95
CA CYS A 25 -4.06 9.16 18.80
C CYS A 25 -4.77 7.86 18.39
N LYS A 26 -4.94 6.93 19.33
CA LYS A 26 -5.63 5.65 19.10
C LYS A 26 -7.11 5.82 18.71
N ILE A 27 -7.78 6.86 19.21
CA ILE A 27 -9.17 7.16 18.84
C ILE A 27 -9.25 7.61 17.37
N GLY A 28 -8.22 8.31 16.86
CA GLY A 28 -8.22 8.87 15.51
C GLY A 28 -9.13 10.10 15.38
N LYS A 29 -8.77 11.01 14.47
CA LYS A 29 -9.49 12.28 14.28
C LYS A 29 -10.95 12.07 13.87
N ASP A 30 -11.19 11.10 12.99
CA ASP A 30 -12.51 10.86 12.40
C ASP A 30 -13.51 10.25 13.41
N ASN A 31 -13.01 9.75 14.55
CA ASN A 31 -13.83 9.24 15.66
C ASN A 31 -13.80 10.17 16.88
N GLY A 32 -13.54 11.47 16.69
CA GLY A 32 -13.52 12.46 17.79
C GLY A 32 -12.23 12.52 18.60
N GLY A 33 -11.17 11.83 18.16
CA GLY A 33 -9.86 11.86 18.79
C GLY A 33 -9.05 13.13 18.45
N CYS A 34 -8.01 13.40 19.25
CA CYS A 34 -7.12 14.54 19.03
C CYS A 34 -6.09 14.30 17.90
N LYS A 35 -5.47 15.39 17.42
CA LYS A 35 -4.42 15.37 16.37
C LYS A 35 -3.03 14.99 16.91
N TYR A 36 -2.95 14.14 17.93
CA TYR A 36 -1.65 13.75 18.48
C TYR A 36 -0.82 13.02 17.41
N PHE A 37 0.42 13.45 17.25
CA PHE A 37 1.41 12.90 16.34
C PHE A 37 2.80 13.04 16.98
N ARG A 38 3.62 11.99 16.93
CA ARG A 38 5.03 12.04 17.34
C ARG A 38 5.82 10.97 16.61
N TRP A 39 6.99 11.29 16.07
CA TRP A 39 7.90 10.28 15.53
C TRP A 39 8.37 9.31 16.63
N PHE A 40 8.39 8.02 16.32
CA PHE A 40 8.91 6.97 17.21
C PHE A 40 10.43 6.82 17.04
N GLU A 41 10.89 6.85 15.79
CA GLU A 41 12.29 6.76 15.42
C GLU A 41 12.80 8.10 14.90
N ASP A 42 14.12 8.26 14.94
CA ASP A 42 14.80 9.35 14.24
C ASP A 42 14.61 9.26 12.73
N GLU A 43 14.91 10.36 12.05
CA GLU A 43 14.79 10.41 10.60
C GLU A 43 15.90 9.60 9.96
N PHE A 44 15.55 8.82 8.93
CA PHE A 44 16.57 8.18 8.10
C PHE A 44 17.32 9.24 7.29
N PRO A 45 18.60 9.02 6.97
CA PRO A 45 19.32 9.87 6.03
C PRO A 45 18.57 9.97 4.69
N GLU A 46 18.63 11.14 4.05
CA GLU A 46 17.93 11.36 2.78
C GLU A 46 18.27 10.31 1.70
N GLN A 47 19.52 9.85 1.68
CA GLN A 47 19.95 8.81 0.75
C GLN A 47 19.18 7.51 0.97
N ALA A 48 18.96 7.10 2.24
CA ALA A 48 18.16 5.94 2.57
C ALA A 48 16.70 6.15 2.15
N ASN A 49 16.12 7.33 2.43
CA ASN A 49 14.75 7.67 1.99
C ASN A 49 14.59 7.57 0.47
N ARG A 50 15.56 8.10 -0.30
CA ARG A 50 15.57 8.00 -1.78
C ARG A 50 15.61 6.55 -2.26
N VAL A 51 16.48 5.72 -1.67
CA VAL A 51 16.62 4.31 -2.04
C VAL A 51 15.34 3.53 -1.70
N ILE A 52 14.84 3.63 -0.46
CA ILE A 52 13.64 2.94 0.00
C ILE A 52 12.45 3.32 -0.87
N TRP A 53 12.24 4.61 -1.12
CA TRP A 53 11.13 5.10 -1.95
C TRP A 53 11.26 4.64 -3.41
N GLY A 54 12.47 4.65 -3.97
CA GLY A 54 12.76 4.15 -5.30
C GLY A 54 12.42 2.66 -5.45
N LEU A 55 12.77 1.85 -4.45
CA LEU A 55 12.43 0.43 -4.43
C LEU A 55 10.93 0.19 -4.31
N LEU A 56 10.23 0.91 -3.43
CA LEU A 56 8.78 0.82 -3.29
C LEU A 56 8.05 1.12 -4.62
N LYS A 57 8.51 2.13 -5.37
CA LYS A 57 7.98 2.45 -6.70
C LYS A 57 8.17 1.31 -7.69
N ARG A 58 9.36 0.69 -7.71
CA ARG A 58 9.66 -0.44 -8.60
C ARG A 58 8.80 -1.65 -8.27
N VAL A 59 8.68 -2.00 -6.99
CA VAL A 59 7.80 -3.09 -6.53
C VAL A 59 6.36 -2.84 -6.97
N LYS A 60 5.83 -1.63 -6.73
CA LYS A 60 4.47 -1.26 -7.16
C LYS A 60 4.28 -1.36 -8.68
N ALA A 61 5.27 -0.95 -9.47
CA ALA A 61 5.21 -1.08 -10.93
C ALA A 61 5.16 -2.55 -11.37
N PHE A 62 6.01 -3.40 -10.79
CA PHE A 62 6.00 -4.84 -11.07
C PHE A 62 4.71 -5.51 -10.64
N ASP A 63 4.16 -5.16 -9.48
CA ASP A 63 2.87 -5.68 -9.03
C ASP A 63 1.74 -5.29 -10.01
N GLN A 64 1.74 -4.03 -10.48
CA GLN A 64 0.76 -3.57 -11.48
C GLN A 64 0.91 -4.26 -12.84
N GLU A 65 2.13 -4.52 -13.30
CA GLU A 65 2.37 -5.30 -14.53
C GLU A 65 1.90 -6.73 -14.39
N ARG A 66 2.24 -7.39 -13.27
CA ARG A 66 1.80 -8.75 -12.95
C ARG A 66 0.28 -8.84 -12.91
N ASP A 67 -0.39 -7.90 -12.26
CA ASP A 67 -1.85 -7.93 -12.11
C ASP A 67 -2.56 -7.69 -13.45
N ARG A 68 -2.01 -6.81 -14.30
CA ARG A 68 -2.47 -6.63 -15.69
C ARG A 68 -2.30 -7.92 -16.50
N ALA A 69 -1.14 -8.56 -16.41
CA ALA A 69 -0.86 -9.80 -17.12
C ALA A 69 -1.79 -10.94 -16.65
N LYS A 70 -2.04 -11.07 -15.34
CA LYS A 70 -3.00 -12.03 -14.79
C LYS A 70 -4.40 -11.78 -15.31
N LYS A 71 -4.85 -10.52 -15.29
CA LYS A 71 -6.18 -10.15 -15.81
C LYS A 71 -6.31 -10.50 -17.29
N TRP A 72 -5.33 -10.13 -18.10
CA TRP A 72 -5.31 -10.45 -19.54
C TRP A 72 -5.33 -11.95 -19.80
N LYS A 73 -4.51 -12.73 -19.10
CA LYS A 73 -4.51 -14.20 -19.16
C LYS A 73 -5.88 -14.77 -18.81
N ASN A 74 -6.49 -14.33 -17.71
CA ASN A 74 -7.81 -14.79 -17.30
C ASN A 74 -8.89 -14.44 -18.33
N THR A 75 -8.85 -13.22 -18.89
CA THR A 75 -9.78 -12.80 -19.94
C THR A 75 -9.63 -13.65 -21.20
N ILE A 76 -8.41 -13.92 -21.65
CA ILE A 76 -8.18 -14.77 -22.83
C ILE A 76 -8.64 -16.20 -22.59
N MET A 77 -8.30 -16.78 -21.44
CA MET A 77 -8.73 -18.13 -21.09
C MET A 77 -10.26 -18.24 -21.07
N PHE A 78 -10.94 -17.24 -20.51
CA PHE A 78 -12.40 -17.19 -20.51
C PHE A 78 -12.99 -17.12 -21.92
N VAL A 79 -12.47 -16.23 -22.78
CA VAL A 79 -12.93 -16.10 -24.17
C VAL A 79 -12.67 -17.39 -24.95
N ALA A 80 -11.51 -18.02 -24.80
CA ALA A 80 -11.18 -19.27 -25.47
C ALA A 80 -12.16 -20.40 -25.09
N VAL A 81 -12.51 -20.53 -23.80
CA VAL A 81 -13.50 -21.50 -23.32
C VAL A 81 -14.88 -21.20 -23.90
N LEU A 82 -15.32 -19.93 -23.92
CA LEU A 82 -16.61 -19.56 -24.50
C LEU A 82 -16.69 -19.89 -26.01
N VAL A 83 -15.63 -19.58 -26.77
CA VAL A 83 -15.57 -19.90 -28.20
C VAL A 83 -15.62 -21.41 -28.44
N ALA A 84 -14.89 -22.21 -27.64
CA ALA A 84 -14.94 -23.66 -27.74
C ALA A 84 -16.34 -24.23 -27.43
N LEU A 85 -17.04 -23.66 -26.44
CA LEU A 85 -18.42 -24.05 -26.12
C LEU A 85 -19.39 -23.72 -27.26
N ILE A 86 -19.25 -22.55 -27.89
CA ILE A 86 -20.08 -22.17 -29.05
C ILE A 86 -19.85 -23.14 -30.21
N ILE A 87 -18.59 -23.45 -30.55
CA ILE A 87 -18.26 -24.42 -31.61
C ILE A 87 -18.80 -25.81 -31.30
N TRP A 88 -18.94 -26.19 -30.03
CA TRP A 88 -19.49 -27.48 -29.65
C TRP A 88 -21.02 -27.54 -29.71
N LEU A 89 -21.69 -26.39 -29.58
CA LEU A 89 -23.15 -26.28 -29.60
C LEU A 89 -23.74 -26.12 -31.01
N PHE A 90 -22.93 -25.79 -32.02
CA PHE A 90 -23.32 -25.62 -33.42
C PHE A 90 -22.58 -26.59 -34.33
#